data_AF-A0ABD0SD27-F1
#
_entry.id   AF-A0ABD0SD27-F1
#
_cell.length_a   1.000
_cell.length_b   1.000
_cell.length_c   1.000
_cell.angle_alpha   90.00
_cell.angle_beta   90.00
_cell.angle_gamma   90.00
#
_symmetry.space_group_name_H-M   'P 1'
#
loop_
_entity.id
_entity.type
_entity.pdbx_description
1 polymer ?
#
loop_
_entity_poly.entity_id
_entity_poly.type
_entity_poly.pdbx_seq_one_letter_code
_entity_poly.pdbx_strand_id
1 'polypeptide(L)'
;MTGVSILCIVEQRTNASFKNLKNITNLNQPGKIMPYGRQIIVTAMSGMGVMFMFTGMILLLATLTDQEGLVQVFVWLTFLNIVLGFILTFLIGCDCLLRPACILSGMDWLSAAATLVIFVTYLFIWFYFVVVANSYVLNVYE
;
A
#
# COMPACT_ATOMS: atom_id res chain seq x y z
N MET A 1 0.23 -11.09 -12.71
CA MET A 1 1.68 -11.34 -12.54
C MET A 1 2.11 -11.41 -11.06
N THR A 2 1.49 -10.66 -10.15
CA THR A 2 1.81 -10.65 -8.69
C THR A 2 1.64 -12.01 -7.98
N GLY A 3 0.68 -12.84 -8.41
CA GLY A 3 0.50 -14.18 -7.83
C GLY A 3 1.67 -15.14 -8.10
N VAL A 4 2.34 -15.00 -9.24
CA VAL A 4 3.51 -15.83 -9.61
C VAL A 4 4.74 -15.43 -8.79
N SER A 5 4.90 -14.14 -8.51
CA SER A 5 5.99 -13.62 -7.67
C SER A 5 5.93 -14.18 -6.24
N ILE A 6 4.72 -14.30 -5.68
CA ILE A 6 4.50 -14.87 -4.34
C ILE A 6 4.81 -16.37 -4.33
N LEU A 7 4.39 -17.09 -5.38
CA LEU A 7 4.70 -18.51 -5.55
C LEU A 7 6.21 -18.76 -5.68
N CYS A 8 6.93 -17.93 -6.45
CA CYS A 8 8.38 -18.04 -6.59
C CYS A 8 9.15 -17.78 -5.28
N ILE A 9 8.70 -16.83 -4.45
CA ILE A 9 9.32 -16.55 -3.14
C ILE A 9 9.11 -17.73 -2.18
N VAL A 10 7.93 -18.36 -2.22
CA VAL A 10 7.65 -19.56 -1.41
C VAL A 10 8.49 -20.74 -1.87
N GLU A 11 8.61 -20.95 -3.19
CA GLU A 11 9.39 -22.02 -3.81
C GLU A 11 10.89 -21.90 -3.49
N GLN A 12 11.48 -20.70 -3.61
CA GLN A 12 12.88 -20.45 -3.26
C GLN A 12 13.19 -20.65 -1.76
N ARG A 13 12.22 -20.40 -0.87
CA ARG A 13 12.41 -20.55 0.58
C ARG A 13 12.25 -21.99 1.08
N THR A 14 11.52 -22.85 0.37
CA THR A 14 11.16 -24.19 0.88
C THR A 14 11.76 -25.37 0.11
N ASN A 15 12.50 -25.15 -0.97
CA ASN A 15 13.19 -26.20 -1.73
C ASN A 15 12.25 -27.38 -2.08
N ALA A 16 11.00 -27.06 -2.43
CA ALA A 16 9.90 -28.01 -2.48
C ALA A 16 9.78 -28.67 -3.87
N SER A 17 10.28 -29.90 -3.99
CA SER A 17 10.02 -30.79 -5.13
C SER A 17 8.51 -31.01 -5.32
N PHE A 18 8.04 -30.96 -6.58
CA PHE A 18 6.63 -31.09 -7.02
C PHE A 18 5.86 -32.27 -6.40
N LYS A 19 6.54 -33.35 -5.99
CA LYS A 19 5.91 -34.49 -5.30
C LYS A 19 5.48 -34.18 -3.86
N ASN A 20 6.15 -33.25 -3.16
CA ASN A 20 5.73 -32.77 -1.85
C ASN A 20 4.59 -31.75 -1.93
N LEU A 21 4.48 -31.01 -3.04
CA LEU A 21 3.40 -30.04 -3.25
C LEU A 21 2.01 -30.71 -3.29
N LYS A 22 1.89 -31.94 -3.82
CA LYS A 22 0.62 -32.68 -3.80
C LYS A 22 0.16 -33.11 -2.40
N ASN A 23 1.12 -33.23 -1.46
CA ASN A 23 0.82 -33.53 -0.05
C ASN A 23 0.55 -32.24 0.75
N ILE A 24 1.11 -31.10 0.31
CA ILE A 24 0.86 -29.78 0.89
C ILE A 24 -0.45 -29.17 0.37
N THR A 25 -0.91 -29.53 -0.84
CA THR A 25 -2.21 -29.07 -1.39
C THR A 25 -3.42 -29.71 -0.72
N ASN A 26 -3.22 -30.68 0.19
CA ASN A 26 -4.22 -30.98 1.22
C ASN A 26 -4.13 -29.90 2.31
N LEU A 27 -4.42 -28.65 1.91
CA LEU A 27 -4.52 -27.48 2.77
C LEU A 27 -5.77 -27.60 3.63
N ASN A 28 -5.78 -28.57 4.55
CA ASN A 28 -6.85 -28.79 5.50
C ASN A 28 -6.78 -27.80 6.68
N GLN A 29 -5.90 -26.78 6.63
CA GLN A 29 -5.76 -25.72 7.63
C GLN A 29 -5.32 -24.38 7.01
N PRO A 30 -6.25 -23.62 6.41
CA PRO A 30 -5.99 -22.24 5.96
C PRO A 30 -5.56 -21.28 7.09
N GLY A 31 -5.68 -21.67 8.37
CA GLY A 31 -5.35 -20.83 9.52
C GLY A 31 -3.86 -20.51 9.74
N LYS A 32 -2.90 -21.25 9.16
CA LYS A 32 -1.47 -21.07 9.48
C LYS A 32 -0.69 -20.08 8.61
N ILE A 33 -1.19 -19.73 7.42
CA ILE A 33 -0.57 -18.73 6.52
C ILE A 33 -1.13 -17.31 6.80
N MET A 34 -2.27 -17.27 7.48
CA MET A 34 -3.07 -16.07 7.75
C MET A 34 -2.47 -14.98 8.67
N PRO A 35 -1.70 -15.27 9.73
CA PRO A 35 -1.20 -14.22 10.63
C PRO A 35 -0.15 -13.32 9.97
N TYR A 36 0.56 -13.82 8.95
CA TYR A 36 1.53 -13.04 8.18
C TYR A 36 0.86 -11.95 7.35
N GLY A 37 -0.31 -12.20 6.75
CA GLY A 37 -1.04 -11.20 5.96
C GLY A 37 -1.49 -9.99 6.79
N ARG A 38 -1.93 -10.24 8.02
CA ARG A 38 -2.33 -9.17 8.96
C ARG A 38 -1.16 -8.28 9.34
N GLN A 39 -0.01 -8.89 9.63
CA GLN A 39 1.20 -8.16 9.99
C GLN A 39 1.72 -7.32 8.81
N ILE A 40 1.64 -7.84 7.59
CA ILE A 40 1.99 -7.10 6.36
C ILE A 40 1.13 -5.85 6.20
N ILE A 41 -0.19 -5.97 6.35
CA ILE A 41 -1.12 -4.83 6.20
C ILE A 41 -0.83 -3.74 7.25
N VAL A 42 -0.62 -4.12 8.52
CA VAL A 42 -0.33 -3.16 9.59
C VAL A 42 1.02 -2.47 9.38
N THR A 43 2.04 -3.22 8.96
CA THR A 43 3.38 -2.68 8.69
C THR A 43 3.37 -1.77 7.46
N ALA A 44 2.57 -2.10 6.45
CA ALA A 44 2.42 -1.27 5.27
C ALA A 44 1.68 0.05 5.57
N MET A 45 0.66 0.03 6.44
CA MET A 45 -0.02 1.25 6.87
C MET A 45 0.91 2.21 7.60
N SER A 46 1.71 1.73 8.55
CA SER A 46 2.69 2.58 9.24
C SER A 46 3.81 3.05 8.31
N GLY A 47 4.29 2.18 7.41
CA GLY A 47 5.30 2.52 6.40
C GLY A 47 4.85 3.62 5.45
N MET A 48 3.60 3.58 4.96
CA MET A 48 3.06 4.64 4.09
C MET A 48 3.03 6.01 4.79
N GLY A 49 2.67 6.05 6.08
CA GLY A 49 2.67 7.29 6.85
C GLY A 49 4.05 7.94 6.94
N VAL A 50 5.08 7.14 7.21
CA VAL A 50 6.48 7.62 7.22
C VAL A 50 6.90 8.13 5.84
N MET A 51 6.53 7.40 4.78
CA MET A 51 6.84 7.79 3.41
C MET A 51 6.17 9.12 3.03
N PHE A 52 4.91 9.35 3.44
CA PHE A 52 4.21 10.63 3.22
C PHE A 52 4.85 11.79 3.99
N MET A 53 5.28 11.57 5.23
CA MET A 53 6.02 12.59 6.00
C MET A 53 7.36 12.94 5.31
N PHE A 54 8.08 11.92 4.84
CA PHE A 54 9.35 12.11 4.14
C PHE A 54 9.17 12.83 2.80
N THR A 55 8.13 12.50 2.03
CA THR A 55 7.81 13.22 0.78
C THR A 55 7.40 14.67 1.05
N GLY A 56 6.68 14.94 2.14
CA GLY A 56 6.40 16.32 2.56
C GLY A 56 7.67 17.14 2.83
N MET A 57 8.69 16.53 3.44
CA MET A 57 9.99 17.18 3.63
C MET A 57 10.72 17.44 2.31
N ILE A 58 10.66 16.50 1.35
CA ILE A 58 11.22 16.70 0.01
C ILE A 58 10.54 17.87 -0.69
N LEU A 59 9.22 18.00 -0.60
CA LEU A 59 8.49 19.13 -1.19
C LEU A 59 8.95 20.46 -0.59
N LEU A 60 9.10 20.53 0.74
CA LEU A 60 9.58 21.74 1.41
C LEU A 60 11.00 22.12 0.96
N LEU A 61 11.90 21.14 0.83
CA LEU A 61 13.24 21.39 0.29
C LEU A 61 13.19 21.82 -1.18
N ALA A 62 12.36 21.18 -2.01
CA ALA A 62 12.20 21.52 -3.41
C ALA A 62 11.73 22.97 -3.60
N THR A 63 10.81 23.43 -2.75
CA THR A 63 10.33 24.82 -2.76
C THR A 63 11.34 25.83 -2.23
N LEU A 64 12.33 25.41 -1.43
CA LEU A 64 13.37 26.30 -0.92
C LEU A 64 14.57 26.40 -1.87
N THR A 65 14.84 25.34 -2.63
CA THR A 65 15.97 25.28 -3.57
C THR A 65 15.58 25.57 -5.02
N ASP A 66 14.29 25.80 -5.30
CA ASP A 66 13.72 26.00 -6.64
C ASP A 66 14.25 24.99 -7.68
N GLN A 67 14.44 23.75 -7.25
CA GLN A 67 15.04 22.72 -8.09
C GLN A 67 13.97 21.80 -8.66
N GLU A 68 13.74 21.91 -9.97
CA GLU A 68 12.73 21.15 -10.73
C GLU A 68 12.86 19.63 -10.53
N GLY A 69 14.09 19.12 -10.45
CA GLY A 69 14.35 17.69 -10.26
C GLY A 69 13.80 17.13 -8.95
N LEU A 70 13.83 17.90 -7.86
CA LEU A 70 13.29 17.50 -6.56
C LEU A 70 11.76 17.46 -6.58
N VAL A 71 11.13 18.40 -7.30
CA VAL A 71 9.67 18.40 -7.52
C VAL A 71 9.25 17.16 -8.31
N GLN A 72 10.00 16.80 -9.34
CA GLN A 72 9.70 15.61 -10.14
C GLN A 72 9.86 14.31 -9.32
N VAL A 73 10.88 14.21 -8.47
CA VAL A 73 11.04 13.08 -7.54
C VAL A 73 9.86 13.00 -6.55
N PHE A 74 9.42 14.14 -6.01
CA PHE A 74 8.25 14.20 -5.13
C PHE A 74 6.98 13.68 -5.83
N VAL A 75 6.72 14.13 -7.06
CA VAL A 75 5.55 13.72 -7.87
C VAL A 75 5.52 12.20 -8.05
N TRP A 76 6.63 11.60 -8.49
CA TRP A 76 6.69 10.15 -8.74
C TRP A 76 6.61 9.31 -7.48
N LEU A 77 7.29 9.72 -6.41
CA LEU A 77 7.29 9.00 -5.14
C LEU A 77 5.90 9.02 -4.50
N THR A 78 5.24 10.18 -4.54
CA THR A 78 3.88 10.35 -4.02
C THR A 78 2.87 9.57 -4.86
N PHE A 79 2.99 9.60 -6.20
CA PHE A 79 2.14 8.81 -7.09
C PHE A 79 2.23 7.30 -6.80
N LEU A 80 3.45 6.76 -6.64
CA LEU A 80 3.65 5.35 -6.29
C LEU A 80 3.03 5.01 -4.93
N ASN A 81 3.17 5.91 -3.95
CA ASN A 81 2.60 5.73 -2.61
C ASN A 81 1.04 5.74 -2.65
N ILE A 82 0.43 6.59 -3.48
CA ILE A 82 -1.01 6.61 -3.71
C ILE A 82 -1.51 5.28 -4.31
N VAL A 83 -0.81 4.78 -5.34
CA VAL A 83 -1.16 3.49 -5.97
C VAL A 83 -1.09 2.34 -4.95
N LEU A 84 -0.04 2.30 -4.13
CA LEU A 84 0.07 1.32 -3.04
C LEU A 84 -1.04 1.50 -2.00
N GLY A 85 -1.42 2.73 -1.67
CA GLY A 85 -2.52 3.06 -0.78
C GLY A 85 -3.85 2.46 -1.24
N PHE A 86 -4.20 2.63 -2.52
CA PHE A 86 -5.43 2.05 -3.08
C PHE A 86 -5.42 0.52 -3.05
N ILE A 87 -4.28 -0.12 -3.37
CA ILE A 87 -4.14 -1.57 -3.29
C ILE A 87 -4.36 -2.06 -1.85
N LEU A 88 -3.80 -1.37 -0.86
CA LEU A 88 -3.99 -1.67 0.56
C LEU A 88 -5.44 -1.52 1.02
N THR A 89 -6.12 -0.45 0.61
CA THR A 89 -7.56 -0.27 0.91
C THR A 89 -8.39 -1.42 0.34
N PHE A 90 -8.10 -1.84 -0.89
CA PHE A 90 -8.78 -2.98 -1.51
C PHE A 90 -8.52 -4.30 -0.74
N LEU A 91 -7.27 -4.56 -0.35
CA LEU A 91 -6.91 -5.74 0.44
C LEU A 91 -7.62 -5.77 1.80
N ILE A 92 -7.73 -4.63 2.48
CA ILE A 92 -8.47 -4.52 3.75
C ILE A 92 -9.97 -4.82 3.53
N GLY A 93 -10.56 -4.28 2.47
CA GLY A 93 -11.95 -4.57 2.10
C GLY A 93 -12.18 -6.07 1.83
N CYS A 94 -11.30 -6.71 1.07
CA CYS A 94 -11.36 -8.16 0.83
C CYS A 94 -11.21 -8.98 2.13
N ASP A 95 -10.30 -8.60 3.02
CA ASP A 95 -10.10 -9.31 4.30
C ASP A 95 -11.34 -9.20 5.21
N CYS A 96 -12.02 -8.04 5.20
CA CYS A 96 -13.26 -7.83 5.94
C CYS A 96 -14.48 -8.54 5.34
N LEU A 97 -14.54 -8.75 4.02
CA LEU A 97 -15.64 -9.47 3.38
C LEU A 97 -15.51 -10.99 3.50
N LEU A 98 -14.28 -11.51 3.44
CA LEU A 98 -14.02 -12.95 3.40
C LEU A 98 -13.89 -13.58 4.80
N ARG A 99 -13.84 -12.78 5.87
CA ARG A 99 -13.62 -13.29 7.24
C ARG A 99 -14.53 -12.66 8.28
N PRO A 100 -14.94 -13.44 9.29
CA PRO A 100 -15.73 -12.93 10.41
C PRO A 100 -14.92 -12.07 11.40
N ALA A 101 -13.59 -12.20 11.41
CA ALA A 101 -12.69 -11.41 12.26
C ALA A 101 -11.69 -10.63 11.37
N CYS A 102 -12.06 -9.41 11.00
CA CYS A 102 -11.21 -8.50 10.22
C CYS A 102 -10.17 -7.78 11.11
N ILE A 103 -9.16 -7.14 10.50
CA ILE A 103 -8.25 -6.20 11.18
C ILE A 103 -9.01 -5.15 12.01
N LEU A 104 -10.16 -4.68 11.50
CA LEU A 104 -11.02 -3.71 12.17
C LEU A 104 -12.08 -4.36 13.07
N SER A 105 -12.00 -5.66 13.36
CA SER A 105 -12.96 -6.36 14.23
C SER A 105 -13.02 -5.82 15.66
N GLY A 106 -12.01 -5.05 16.09
CA GLY A 106 -12.02 -4.35 17.38
C GLY A 106 -12.73 -2.98 17.34
N MET A 107 -13.23 -2.55 16.19
CA MET A 107 -13.95 -1.29 15.99
C MET A 107 -15.40 -1.58 15.61
N ASP A 108 -16.32 -0.72 16.02
CA ASP A 108 -17.70 -0.78 15.55
C ASP A 108 -17.75 -0.61 14.02
N TRP A 109 -18.70 -1.28 13.37
CA TRP A 109 -18.82 -1.29 11.91
C TRP A 109 -18.86 0.12 11.30
N LEU A 110 -19.49 1.08 12.00
CA LEU A 110 -19.58 2.48 11.59
C LEU A 110 -18.21 3.18 11.68
N SER A 111 -17.45 2.91 12.75
CA SER A 111 -16.11 3.46 12.93
C SER A 111 -15.14 2.89 11.88
N ALA A 112 -15.25 1.59 11.58
CA ALA A 112 -14.48 0.95 10.54
C ALA A 112 -14.75 1.54 9.14
N ALA A 113 -16.03 1.77 8.81
CA ALA A 113 -16.41 2.43 7.56
C ALA A 113 -15.91 3.88 7.51
N ALA A 114 -16.05 4.65 8.59
CA ALA A 114 -15.56 6.02 8.67
C ALA A 114 -14.05 6.11 8.48
N THR A 115 -13.27 5.22 9.09
CA THR A 115 -11.81 5.17 8.91
C THR A 115 -11.42 4.87 7.47
N LEU A 116 -12.11 3.95 6.79
CA LEU A 116 -11.87 3.68 5.36
C LEU A 116 -12.17 4.90 4.49
N VAL A 117 -13.30 5.58 4.74
CA VAL A 117 -13.65 6.80 4.00
C VAL A 117 -12.59 7.88 4.20
N ILE A 118 -12.18 8.15 5.43
CA ILE A 118 -11.14 9.15 5.74
C ILE A 118 -9.83 8.79 5.05
N PHE A 119 -9.43 7.52 5.06
CA PHE A 119 -8.21 7.06 4.39
C PHE A 119 -8.27 7.27 2.87
N VAL A 120 -9.40 6.96 2.24
CA VAL A 120 -9.61 7.20 0.80
C VAL A 120 -9.59 8.70 0.48
N THR A 121 -10.27 9.53 1.27
CA THR A 121 -10.24 10.99 1.13
C THR A 121 -8.80 11.53 1.25
N TYR A 122 -8.01 11.00 2.18
CA TYR A 122 -6.61 11.36 2.35
C TYR A 122 -5.78 11.06 1.08
N LEU A 123 -5.98 9.90 0.45
CA LEU A 123 -5.31 9.56 -0.82
C LEU A 123 -5.70 10.52 -1.95
N PHE A 124 -6.97 10.93 -2.04
CA PHE A 124 -7.42 11.92 -3.03
C PHE A 124 -6.80 13.31 -2.81
N ILE A 125 -6.61 13.74 -1.55
CA ILE A 125 -5.93 14.99 -1.24
C ILE A 125 -4.46 14.94 -1.72
N TRP A 126 -3.75 13.85 -1.48
CA TRP A 126 -2.39 13.69 -2.01
C TRP A 126 -2.34 13.65 -3.53
N PHE A 127 -3.34 13.03 -4.18
CA PHE A 127 -3.44 13.06 -5.63
C PHE A 127 -3.61 14.49 -6.16
N TYR A 128 -4.42 15.31 -5.50
CA TYR A 128 -4.54 16.74 -5.83
C TYR A 128 -3.18 17.47 -5.73
N PHE A 129 -2.42 17.23 -4.65
CA PHE A 129 -1.07 17.81 -4.51
C PHE A 129 -0.11 17.40 -5.62
N VAL A 130 -0.21 16.15 -6.12
CA VAL A 130 0.59 15.69 -7.26
C VAL A 130 0.24 16.48 -8.53
N VAL A 131 -1.04 16.71 -8.80
CA VAL A 131 -1.50 17.49 -9.97
C VAL A 131 -0.99 18.94 -9.89
N VAL A 132 -1.11 19.56 -8.71
CA VAL A 132 -0.61 20.91 -8.46
C VAL A 132 0.92 20.98 -8.63
N ALA A 133 1.66 20.05 -8.03
CA ALA A 133 3.12 19.98 -8.17
C ALA A 133 3.57 19.81 -9.63
N ASN A 134 2.87 18.99 -10.40
CA ASN A 134 3.17 18.77 -11.81
C ASN A 134 2.87 20.01 -12.67
N SER A 135 1.85 20.80 -12.30
CA SER A 135 1.55 22.06 -12.98
C SER A 135 2.69 23.07 -12.86
N TYR A 136 3.41 23.12 -11.72
CA TYR A 136 4.57 23.99 -11.55
C TYR A 136 5.73 23.63 -12.47
N VAL A 137 5.92 22.35 -12.81
CA VAL A 137 6.98 21.91 -13.73
C VAL A 137 6.63 22.25 -15.18
N LEU A 138 5.36 22.09 -15.57
CA LEU A 138 4.92 22.33 -16.95
C LEU A 138 4.80 23.82 -17.29
N ASN A 139 4.46 24.67 -16.31
CA ASN A 139 4.22 26.10 -16.53
C ASN A 139 5.50 26.96 -16.60
N VAL A 140 6.69 26.35 -16.40
CA VAL A 140 8.00 27.03 -16.54
C VAL A 140 8.49 27.01 -18.00
N TYR A 141 7.83 26.24 -18.88
CA TYR A 141 8.20 26.15 -20.30
C TYR A 141 7.43 27.10 -21.23
N GLU A 142 6.61 28.04 -20.70
CA GLU A 142 6.08 29.19 -21.43
C GLU A 142 6.86 30.47 -21.10
#